data_AF-K2S371-F1
#
_entry.id   AF-K2S371-F1
#
_cell.length_a   1.000
_cell.length_b   1.000
_cell.length_c   1.000
_cell.angle_alpha   90.00
_cell.angle_beta   90.00
_cell.angle_gamma   90.00
#
_symmetry.space_group_name_H-M   'P 1'
#
loop_
_entity.id
_entity.type
_entity.pdbx_description
1 polymer ?
#
loop_
_entity_poly.entity_id
_entity_poly.type
_entity_poly.pdbx_seq_one_letter_code
_entity_poly.pdbx_strand_id
1 'polypeptide(L)'
;MEGDRAATNLGPMPDEDLNGEPSVALKHPKKRFVGRRAAETAAAAKAKAKADPNANIEDSGAIQVAQPRRTARALNNIPASILEDPDINAAISLLPPNYNFEIHKTIHRIRQNGHKSVALQFPEGLLLFATTISDILVQFCPGITTTIMGDVTYGACCIDDFTARALGCDLLVHYAHSCLIPVAVTKIATLYVFVSIGIDTQHLTDTIVSNFKPGQTIAMVGTIQFNATIHGIAPQLRREGYNIIVPQIMPLSKGEILGCTSPRFSTPKQKSESLLSSVTANATKDGAIEADCLLYLGDGRFHLESAQIHNPHLPSYRYDPYSRRLTHETYAHTEMYSLRASAIDSARKARKWGLILGALGRQGNPHTLTLIENHLKSRGIPCLKILLSEIFPGKLQLMSATKEEKKKAGMEEAASHADDGGVEAWVQIACPRLSIDWGYAFPRPLLSPYEALVALGVREGKWMESAGKGEIGEEVYPMDFYAKEGLGRTTVSDVKVQA
;
A
#
# COMPACT_ATOMS: atom_id res chain seq x y z
N MET A 1 -16.95 4.55 -27.38
CA MET A 1 -16.96 4.99 -25.97
C MET A 1 -15.84 5.98 -25.62
N GLU A 2 -14.86 6.23 -26.50
CA GLU A 2 -13.84 7.26 -26.28
C GLU A 2 -14.25 8.67 -26.74
N GLY A 3 -15.27 8.80 -27.61
CA GLY A 3 -15.77 10.08 -28.12
C GLY A 3 -16.57 10.90 -27.11
N ASP A 4 -17.23 10.28 -26.14
CA ASP A 4 -18.14 10.97 -25.21
C ASP A 4 -17.43 11.59 -23.99
N ARG A 5 -16.13 11.31 -23.79
CA ARG A 5 -15.33 11.86 -22.67
C ARG A 5 -14.72 13.23 -22.97
N ALA A 6 -14.75 13.69 -24.21
CA ALA A 6 -14.20 14.99 -24.60
C ALA A 6 -15.15 16.17 -24.36
N ALA A 7 -16.44 15.91 -24.09
CA ALA A 7 -17.49 16.94 -24.10
C ALA A 7 -17.85 17.56 -22.74
N THR A 8 -17.25 17.13 -21.62
CA THR A 8 -17.69 17.55 -20.27
C THR A 8 -16.65 18.30 -19.42
N ASN A 9 -15.57 18.80 -20.02
CA ASN A 9 -14.56 19.57 -19.29
C ASN A 9 -14.69 21.08 -19.54
N LEU A 10 -15.69 21.71 -18.93
CA LEU A 10 -15.77 23.17 -18.80
C LEU A 10 -15.78 23.51 -17.30
N GLY A 11 -14.58 23.64 -16.72
CA GLY A 11 -14.42 24.21 -15.39
C GLY A 11 -14.75 25.70 -15.39
N PRO A 12 -15.20 26.27 -14.25
CA PRO A 12 -15.51 27.69 -14.17
C PRO A 12 -14.22 28.53 -14.24
N MET A 13 -14.27 29.63 -15.00
CA MET A 13 -13.19 30.61 -15.10
C MET A 13 -13.05 31.37 -13.76
N PRO A 14 -11.83 31.73 -13.34
CA PRO A 14 -11.59 32.38 -12.07
C PRO A 14 -11.93 33.88 -12.15
N ASP A 15 -12.89 34.33 -11.34
CA ASP A 15 -13.06 35.75 -11.02
C ASP A 15 -12.03 36.19 -9.96
N GLU A 16 -11.45 37.34 -10.21
CA GLU A 16 -10.50 38.07 -9.36
C GLU A 16 -11.22 38.63 -8.12
N ASP A 17 -11.08 38.00 -6.95
CA ASP A 17 -10.78 38.66 -5.66
C ASP A 17 -10.74 37.63 -4.51
N LEU A 18 -9.54 37.17 -4.14
CA LEU A 18 -9.30 36.39 -2.92
C LEU A 18 -8.02 36.86 -2.22
N ASN A 19 -7.91 38.16 -1.97
CA ASN A 19 -6.94 38.71 -1.02
C ASN A 19 -7.66 39.09 0.27
N GLY A 20 -7.67 38.16 1.23
CA GLY A 20 -8.25 38.36 2.55
C GLY A 20 -7.91 37.24 3.52
N GLU A 21 -6.63 36.96 3.77
CA GLU A 21 -6.22 36.07 4.86
C GLU A 21 -6.36 36.76 6.23
N PRO A 22 -7.08 36.19 7.22
CA PRO A 22 -7.04 36.69 8.58
C PRO A 22 -5.76 36.25 9.31
N SER A 23 -5.18 37.16 10.10
CA SER A 23 -3.90 37.00 10.82
C SER A 23 -3.87 35.80 11.79
N VAL A 24 -2.82 34.98 11.71
CA VAL A 24 -2.56 33.85 12.60
C VAL A 24 -2.02 34.31 13.96
N ALA A 25 -2.73 33.97 15.04
CA ALA A 25 -2.25 34.20 16.41
C ALA A 25 -1.10 33.24 16.79
N LEU A 26 -0.01 33.78 17.32
CA LEU A 26 1.14 33.03 17.83
C LEU A 26 0.75 32.16 19.04
N LYS A 27 0.82 30.83 18.89
CA LYS A 27 0.67 29.88 20.00
C LYS A 27 2.04 29.44 20.53
N HIS A 28 2.27 29.69 21.83
CA HIS A 28 3.45 29.22 22.55
C HIS A 28 3.54 27.68 22.60
N PRO A 29 4.76 27.11 22.57
CA PRO A 29 4.98 25.66 22.46
C PRO A 29 4.57 24.91 23.73
N LYS A 30 3.72 23.89 23.58
CA LYS A 30 3.38 22.93 24.65
C LYS A 30 4.55 21.96 24.89
N LYS A 31 4.80 21.67 26.18
CA LYS A 31 5.92 20.88 26.71
C LYS A 31 6.09 19.51 26.01
N ARG A 32 7.35 19.19 25.69
CA ARG A 32 7.84 17.98 25.02
C ARG A 32 7.40 16.69 25.73
N PHE A 33 7.00 15.71 24.92
CA PHE A 33 6.73 14.32 25.30
C PHE A 33 8.03 13.65 25.78
N VAL A 34 8.10 13.28 27.05
CA VAL A 34 9.23 12.56 27.65
C VAL A 34 8.93 11.06 27.55
N GLY A 35 9.76 10.32 26.80
CA GLY A 35 9.58 8.88 26.60
C GLY A 35 9.63 8.07 27.90
N ARG A 36 8.94 6.92 27.91
CA ARG A 36 8.67 6.04 29.07
C ARG A 36 9.91 5.74 29.94
N ARG A 37 11.09 5.60 29.32
CA ARG A 37 12.38 5.39 30.01
C ARG A 37 12.85 6.60 30.83
N ALA A 38 12.61 7.82 30.37
CA ALA A 38 12.98 9.03 31.09
C ALA A 38 11.99 9.37 32.22
N ALA A 39 10.71 8.98 32.08
CA ALA A 39 9.72 9.06 33.16
C ALA A 39 10.03 8.08 34.32
N GLU A 40 10.47 6.86 34.01
CA GLU A 40 10.91 5.87 35.00
C GLU A 40 12.19 6.32 35.73
N THR A 41 13.13 6.94 35.00
CA THR A 41 14.37 7.48 35.58
C THR A 41 14.10 8.69 36.49
N ALA A 42 13.15 9.56 36.11
CA ALA A 42 12.73 10.71 36.93
C ALA A 42 11.93 10.29 38.18
N ALA A 43 11.11 9.23 38.08
CA ALA A 43 10.39 8.66 39.21
C ALA A 43 11.36 8.00 40.22
N ALA A 44 12.38 7.30 39.75
CA ALA A 44 13.43 6.72 40.59
C ALA A 44 14.31 7.78 41.28
N ALA A 45 14.53 8.94 40.63
CA ALA A 45 15.25 10.07 41.23
C ALA A 45 14.41 10.77 42.33
N LYS A 46 13.08 10.90 42.14
CA LYS A 46 12.17 11.46 43.15
C LYS A 46 12.00 10.56 44.38
N ALA A 47 12.08 9.24 44.21
CA ALA A 47 12.01 8.29 45.33
C ALA A 47 13.25 8.31 46.26
N LYS A 48 14.35 8.95 45.84
CA LYS A 48 15.59 9.09 46.64
C LYS A 48 15.72 10.43 47.39
N ALA A 49 14.78 11.36 47.21
CA ALA A 49 14.79 12.62 47.96
C ALA A 49 14.11 12.41 49.32
N LYS A 50 14.87 12.57 50.42
CA LYS A 50 14.35 12.59 51.79
C LYS A 50 13.26 13.66 51.92
N ALA A 51 12.12 13.27 52.51
CA ALA A 51 11.04 14.18 52.85
C ALA A 51 11.52 15.26 53.84
N ASP A 52 11.22 16.51 53.53
CA ASP A 52 11.38 17.65 54.42
C ASP A 52 10.22 17.65 55.44
N PRO A 53 10.46 17.61 56.76
CA PRO A 53 9.41 17.54 57.77
C PRO A 53 8.54 18.81 57.91
N ASN A 54 8.79 19.88 57.16
CA ASN A 54 8.13 21.19 57.34
C ASN A 54 7.37 21.73 56.12
N ALA A 55 6.90 20.87 55.20
CA ALA A 55 6.03 21.33 54.12
C ALA A 55 4.58 21.48 54.60
N ASN A 56 4.09 22.73 54.61
CA ASN A 56 2.76 23.11 55.09
C ASN A 56 1.60 22.47 54.31
N ILE A 57 0.57 22.14 55.09
CA ILE A 57 -0.73 21.57 54.73
C ILE A 57 -1.61 22.69 54.19
N GLU A 58 -1.73 22.85 52.87
CA GLU A 58 -2.83 23.60 52.24
C GLU A 58 -2.80 23.39 50.71
N ASP A 59 -3.26 22.21 50.27
CA ASP A 59 -4.06 22.11 49.04
C ASP A 59 -4.77 20.74 48.96
N SER A 60 -5.67 20.51 49.92
CA SER A 60 -6.56 19.35 49.93
C SER A 60 -7.76 19.62 49.02
N GLY A 61 -7.55 19.56 47.70
CA GLY A 61 -8.56 19.77 46.67
C GLY A 61 -8.95 18.50 45.92
N ALA A 62 -10.06 17.88 46.36
CA ALA A 62 -10.94 16.96 45.62
C ALA A 62 -10.36 15.71 44.94
N ILE A 63 -10.79 14.55 45.45
CA ILE A 63 -10.75 13.24 44.81
C ILE A 63 -11.44 13.31 43.44
N GLN A 64 -10.69 13.46 42.35
CA GLN A 64 -11.18 13.08 41.02
C GLN A 64 -11.04 11.56 40.89
N VAL A 65 -12.17 10.87 41.04
CA VAL A 65 -12.27 9.46 40.62
C VAL A 65 -11.95 9.42 39.13
N ALA A 66 -10.74 8.94 38.80
CA ALA A 66 -10.35 8.74 37.42
C ALA A 66 -11.36 7.78 36.77
N GLN A 67 -12.13 8.28 35.81
CA GLN A 67 -13.00 7.46 34.98
C GLN A 67 -12.19 6.28 34.44
N PRO A 68 -12.62 5.02 34.65
CA PRO A 68 -11.86 3.88 34.20
C PRO A 68 -11.70 3.99 32.68
N ARG A 69 -10.45 4.09 32.22
CA ARG A 69 -10.12 3.93 30.81
C ARG A 69 -10.67 2.58 30.36
N ARG A 70 -11.74 2.59 29.56
CA ARG A 70 -12.31 1.40 28.94
C ARG A 70 -11.17 0.62 28.29
N THR A 71 -11.02 -0.65 28.66
CA THR A 71 -10.03 -1.54 28.05
C THR A 71 -10.27 -1.58 26.54
N ALA A 72 -9.22 -1.63 25.73
CA ALA A 72 -9.34 -1.61 24.26
C ALA A 72 -10.27 -2.71 23.69
N ARG A 73 -10.54 -3.77 24.47
CA ARG A 73 -11.53 -4.81 24.16
C ARG A 73 -12.98 -4.32 24.19
N ALA A 74 -13.34 -3.38 25.07
CA ALA A 74 -14.71 -2.86 25.18
C ALA A 74 -15.11 -1.92 24.02
N LEU A 75 -14.13 -1.38 23.27
CA LEU A 75 -14.36 -0.49 22.13
C LEU A 75 -14.71 -1.23 20.83
N ASN A 76 -14.44 -2.54 20.75
CA ASN A 76 -14.66 -3.36 19.56
C ASN A 76 -15.88 -4.30 19.65
N ASN A 77 -16.57 -4.33 20.80
CA ASN A 77 -17.76 -5.17 20.93
C ASN A 77 -18.97 -4.45 20.35
N ILE A 78 -19.45 -4.97 19.22
CA ILE A 78 -20.71 -4.55 18.60
C ILE A 78 -21.85 -4.92 19.57
N PRO A 79 -22.73 -3.98 19.97
CA PRO A 79 -23.87 -4.28 20.83
C PRO A 79 -24.82 -5.31 20.21
N ALA A 80 -25.45 -6.13 21.05
CA ALA A 80 -26.49 -7.08 20.62
C ALA A 80 -27.65 -6.38 19.89
N SER A 81 -27.99 -5.15 20.29
CA SER A 81 -28.99 -4.31 19.61
C SER A 81 -28.66 -3.93 18.16
N ILE A 82 -27.45 -4.22 17.69
CA ILE A 82 -27.06 -4.06 16.27
C ILE A 82 -26.86 -5.45 15.67
N LEU A 83 -26.15 -6.34 16.37
CA LEU A 83 -25.79 -7.67 15.86
C LEU A 83 -27.02 -8.58 15.66
N GLU A 84 -27.98 -8.53 16.57
CA GLU A 84 -29.17 -9.40 16.60
C GLU A 84 -30.43 -8.68 16.08
N ASP A 85 -30.28 -7.47 15.54
CA ASP A 85 -31.38 -6.69 14.98
C ASP A 85 -31.92 -7.37 13.70
N PRO A 86 -33.20 -7.78 13.66
CA PRO A 86 -33.75 -8.55 12.55
C PRO A 86 -33.82 -7.73 11.26
N ASP A 87 -34.05 -6.41 11.34
CA ASP A 87 -34.17 -5.55 10.17
C ASP A 87 -32.80 -5.28 9.56
N ILE A 88 -31.78 -5.04 10.40
CA ILE A 88 -30.38 -4.91 9.94
C ILE A 88 -29.94 -6.21 9.25
N ASN A 89 -30.23 -7.36 9.84
CA ASN A 89 -29.83 -8.65 9.29
C ASN A 89 -30.58 -8.98 7.98
N ALA A 90 -31.87 -8.65 7.89
CA ALA A 90 -32.64 -8.77 6.65
C ALA A 90 -32.07 -7.89 5.54
N ALA A 91 -31.71 -6.64 5.84
CA ALA A 91 -31.10 -5.74 4.87
C ALA A 91 -29.70 -6.20 4.41
N ILE A 92 -28.87 -6.71 5.33
CA ILE A 92 -27.56 -7.29 5.00
C ILE A 92 -27.69 -8.52 4.10
N SER A 93 -28.78 -9.30 4.22
CA SER A 93 -28.99 -10.49 3.40
C SER A 93 -29.13 -10.21 1.88
N LEU A 94 -29.32 -8.94 1.50
CA LEU A 94 -29.30 -8.48 0.10
C LEU A 94 -27.88 -8.47 -0.49
N LEU A 95 -26.85 -8.45 0.36
CA LEU A 95 -25.45 -8.54 -0.03
C LEU A 95 -25.05 -10.01 -0.18
N PRO A 96 -24.07 -10.33 -1.04
CA PRO A 96 -23.66 -11.71 -1.27
C PRO A 96 -23.14 -12.34 0.04
N PRO A 97 -23.68 -13.51 0.44
CA PRO A 97 -23.45 -14.06 1.78
C PRO A 97 -22.01 -14.53 2.02
N ASN A 98 -21.26 -14.77 0.95
CA ASN A 98 -19.86 -15.14 1.03
C ASN A 98 -18.92 -13.92 1.17
N TYR A 99 -19.41 -12.68 1.11
CA TYR A 99 -18.61 -11.47 1.33
C TYR A 99 -18.96 -10.84 2.68
N ASN A 100 -17.98 -10.65 3.53
CA ASN A 100 -18.18 -9.97 4.81
C ASN A 100 -17.85 -8.48 4.72
N PHE A 101 -18.87 -7.66 4.44
CA PHE A 101 -18.74 -6.19 4.40
C PHE A 101 -18.71 -5.52 5.79
N GLU A 102 -18.73 -6.28 6.89
CA GLU A 102 -18.71 -5.78 8.27
C GLU A 102 -19.72 -4.63 8.53
N ILE A 103 -20.93 -4.75 7.97
CA ILE A 103 -21.96 -3.70 8.05
C ILE A 103 -22.33 -3.37 9.49
N HIS A 104 -22.50 -4.38 10.36
CA HIS A 104 -22.76 -4.17 11.79
C HIS A 104 -21.69 -3.31 12.47
N LYS A 105 -20.41 -3.55 12.16
CA LYS A 105 -19.29 -2.78 12.70
C LYS A 105 -19.32 -1.34 12.19
N THR A 106 -19.66 -1.15 10.92
CA THR A 106 -19.78 0.17 10.29
C THR A 106 -20.92 0.98 10.93
N ILE A 107 -22.11 0.40 11.07
CA ILE A 107 -23.26 1.01 11.77
C ILE A 107 -22.87 1.36 13.22
N HIS A 108 -22.26 0.42 13.93
CA HIS A 108 -21.82 0.66 15.31
C HIS A 108 -20.85 1.84 15.40
N ARG A 109 -19.86 1.91 14.50
CA ARG A 109 -18.84 2.97 14.49
C ARG A 109 -19.44 4.33 14.18
N ILE A 110 -20.36 4.40 13.22
CA ILE A 110 -21.09 5.62 12.87
C ILE A 110 -21.88 6.12 14.08
N ARG A 111 -22.73 5.25 14.66
CA ARG A 111 -23.58 5.60 15.81
C ARG A 111 -22.77 5.97 17.06
N GLN A 112 -21.71 5.21 17.38
CA GLN A 112 -20.89 5.41 18.58
C GLN A 112 -20.16 6.76 18.59
N ASN A 113 -19.65 7.19 17.44
CA ASN A 113 -18.88 8.43 17.34
C ASN A 113 -19.72 9.62 16.83
N GLY A 114 -20.98 9.38 16.46
CA GLY A 114 -21.87 10.42 15.96
C GLY A 114 -21.46 10.99 14.59
N HIS A 115 -20.85 10.17 13.72
CA HIS A 115 -20.50 10.58 12.36
C HIS A 115 -21.76 10.95 11.55
N LYS A 116 -21.66 11.97 10.69
CA LYS A 116 -22.78 12.54 9.92
C LYS A 116 -22.58 12.51 8.41
N SER A 117 -21.35 12.62 7.92
CA SER A 117 -21.08 12.61 6.48
C SER A 117 -20.04 11.55 6.17
N VAL A 118 -20.48 10.44 5.57
CA VAL A 118 -19.71 9.22 5.44
C VAL A 118 -19.30 8.98 3.99
N ALA A 119 -18.01 9.12 3.69
CA ALA A 119 -17.45 8.72 2.40
C ALA A 119 -17.32 7.20 2.32
N LEU A 120 -17.74 6.62 1.21
CA LEU A 120 -17.62 5.18 0.91
C LEU A 120 -16.70 5.01 -0.30
N GLN A 121 -15.55 4.36 -0.10
CA GLN A 121 -14.58 4.09 -1.14
C GLN A 121 -14.48 2.59 -1.41
N PHE A 122 -14.69 2.20 -2.67
CA PHE A 122 -14.69 0.82 -3.12
C PHE A 122 -13.69 0.62 -4.26
N PRO A 123 -13.05 -0.56 -4.37
CA PRO A 123 -12.47 -0.96 -5.64
C PRO A 123 -13.57 -1.23 -6.68
N GLU A 124 -13.20 -1.20 -7.95
CA GLU A 124 -14.09 -1.40 -9.11
C GLU A 124 -15.03 -2.60 -8.94
N GLY A 125 -14.49 -3.76 -8.57
CA GLY A 125 -15.25 -5.00 -8.43
C GLY A 125 -16.31 -5.01 -7.31
N LEU A 126 -16.30 -4.02 -6.41
CA LEU A 126 -17.30 -3.89 -5.34
C LEU A 126 -18.21 -2.65 -5.50
N LEU A 127 -18.00 -1.82 -6.52
CA LEU A 127 -18.87 -0.65 -6.79
C LEU A 127 -20.33 -1.05 -7.00
N LEU A 128 -20.59 -2.25 -7.52
CA LEU A 128 -21.94 -2.77 -7.72
C LEU A 128 -22.74 -2.92 -6.41
N PHE A 129 -22.08 -2.93 -5.25
CA PHE A 129 -22.72 -2.99 -3.93
C PHE A 129 -22.82 -1.62 -3.25
N ALA A 130 -22.26 -0.56 -3.85
CA ALA A 130 -22.08 0.72 -3.19
C ALA A 130 -23.40 1.40 -2.82
N THR A 131 -24.39 1.37 -3.71
CA THR A 131 -25.71 1.96 -3.46
C THR A 131 -26.47 1.17 -2.40
N THR A 132 -26.49 -0.16 -2.48
CA THR A 132 -27.11 -1.02 -1.47
C THR A 132 -26.50 -0.78 -0.09
N ILE A 133 -25.17 -0.75 0.02
CA ILE A 133 -24.47 -0.47 1.28
C ILE A 133 -24.81 0.94 1.79
N SER A 134 -24.82 1.93 0.90
CA SER A 134 -25.22 3.30 1.21
C SER A 134 -26.63 3.35 1.81
N ASP A 135 -27.61 2.72 1.16
CA ASP A 135 -29.00 2.70 1.62
C ASP A 135 -29.15 2.05 2.99
N ILE A 136 -28.46 0.92 3.22
CA ILE A 136 -28.44 0.25 4.53
C ILE A 136 -27.87 1.19 5.60
N LEU A 137 -26.74 1.85 5.33
CA LEU A 137 -26.13 2.75 6.31
C LEU A 137 -27.02 3.96 6.62
N VAL A 138 -27.66 4.57 5.62
CA VAL A 138 -28.59 5.70 5.80
C VAL A 138 -29.83 5.26 6.59
N GLN A 139 -30.41 4.10 6.25
CA GLN A 139 -31.58 3.56 6.95
C GLN A 139 -31.29 3.29 8.43
N PHE A 140 -30.16 2.67 8.74
CA PHE A 140 -29.82 2.28 10.10
C PHE A 140 -28.92 3.29 10.84
N CYS A 141 -28.57 4.43 10.24
CA CYS A 141 -27.91 5.53 10.94
C CYS A 141 -28.68 6.83 10.66
N PRO A 142 -29.80 7.09 11.35
CA PRO A 142 -30.62 8.26 11.06
C PRO A 142 -29.84 9.57 11.14
N GLY A 143 -30.02 10.42 10.13
CA GLY A 143 -29.38 11.72 10.04
C GLY A 143 -27.92 11.70 9.58
N ILE A 144 -27.47 10.62 8.92
CA ILE A 144 -26.26 10.66 8.12
C ILE A 144 -26.55 10.91 6.65
N THR A 145 -25.54 11.39 5.93
CA THR A 145 -25.45 11.35 4.47
C THR A 145 -24.26 10.49 4.07
N THR A 146 -24.39 9.74 3.00
CA THR A 146 -23.30 8.95 2.40
C THR A 146 -22.83 9.60 1.12
N THR A 147 -21.54 9.46 0.81
CA THR A 147 -20.95 9.92 -0.46
C THR A 147 -20.11 8.78 -1.04
N ILE A 148 -20.55 8.23 -2.17
CA ILE A 148 -19.80 7.17 -2.87
C ILE A 148 -18.68 7.85 -3.66
N MET A 149 -17.44 7.47 -3.38
CA MET A 149 -16.26 8.00 -4.08
C MET A 149 -16.15 7.33 -5.45
N GLY A 150 -16.23 8.13 -6.52
CA GLY A 150 -16.21 7.66 -7.90
C GLY A 150 -14.82 7.49 -8.51
N ASP A 151 -13.77 7.96 -7.82
CA ASP A 151 -12.39 7.82 -8.29
C ASP A 151 -11.90 6.36 -8.17
N VAL A 152 -11.03 5.99 -9.11
CA VAL A 152 -10.50 4.63 -9.21
C VAL A 152 -9.69 4.27 -7.97
N THR A 153 -9.99 3.12 -7.37
CA THR A 153 -9.28 2.59 -6.20
C THR A 153 -8.62 1.26 -6.54
N TYR A 154 -7.33 1.29 -6.93
CA TYR A 154 -6.59 0.09 -7.31
C TYR A 154 -6.12 -0.78 -6.14
N GLY A 155 -6.05 -0.23 -4.92
CA GLY A 155 -5.44 -0.93 -3.80
C GLY A 155 -5.41 -0.13 -2.50
N ALA A 156 -4.86 -0.74 -1.45
CA ALA A 156 -4.70 -0.15 -0.11
C ALA A 156 -3.94 1.20 -0.09
N CYS A 157 -3.08 1.44 -1.07
CA CYS A 157 -2.32 2.68 -1.23
C CYS A 157 -3.17 3.83 -1.81
N CYS A 158 -4.35 3.55 -2.36
CA CYS A 158 -5.24 4.53 -2.99
C CYS A 158 -6.28 5.08 -2.02
N ILE A 159 -6.08 4.95 -0.71
CA ILE A 159 -6.98 5.57 0.26
C ILE A 159 -7.03 7.08 0.02
N ASP A 160 -8.24 7.60 -0.22
CA ASP A 160 -8.44 9.00 -0.60
C ASP A 160 -9.05 9.82 0.54
N ASP A 161 -8.26 9.97 1.60
CA ASP A 161 -8.65 10.74 2.76
C ASP A 161 -8.62 12.26 2.52
N PHE A 162 -7.92 12.72 1.48
CA PHE A 162 -7.87 14.12 1.11
C PHE A 162 -9.15 14.58 0.43
N THR A 163 -9.63 13.86 -0.59
CA THR A 163 -10.88 14.18 -1.29
C THR A 163 -12.07 13.99 -0.36
N ALA A 164 -12.13 12.90 0.41
CA ALA A 164 -13.21 12.69 1.37
C ALA A 164 -13.34 13.86 2.36
N ARG A 165 -12.22 14.36 2.88
CA ARG A 165 -12.21 15.55 3.74
C ARG A 165 -12.61 16.82 3.00
N ALA A 166 -12.17 17.00 1.76
CA ALA A 166 -12.51 18.17 0.95
C ALA A 166 -14.02 18.23 0.61
N LEU A 167 -14.66 17.06 0.48
CA LEU A 167 -16.11 16.93 0.31
C LEU A 167 -16.90 17.12 1.61
N GLY A 168 -16.23 17.43 2.73
CA GLY A 168 -16.89 17.67 4.01
C GLY A 168 -17.31 16.39 4.75
N CYS A 169 -16.79 15.23 4.38
CA CYS A 169 -17.01 14.01 5.13
C CYS A 169 -16.27 14.03 6.47
N ASP A 170 -16.81 13.33 7.46
CA ASP A 170 -16.21 13.14 8.79
C ASP A 170 -15.78 11.69 9.08
N LEU A 171 -16.15 10.75 8.21
CA LEU A 171 -15.70 9.35 8.19
C LEU A 171 -15.46 8.89 6.75
N LEU A 172 -14.35 8.19 6.51
CA LEU A 172 -14.09 7.43 5.30
C LEU A 172 -14.16 5.93 5.62
N VAL A 173 -15.03 5.18 4.94
CA VAL A 173 -15.06 3.72 4.96
C VAL A 173 -14.38 3.20 3.69
N HIS A 174 -13.22 2.57 3.86
CA HIS A 174 -12.41 2.04 2.76
C HIS A 174 -12.55 0.52 2.71
N TYR A 175 -13.15 0.02 1.63
CA TYR A 175 -13.45 -1.40 1.46
C TYR A 175 -12.35 -2.18 0.72
N ALA A 176 -12.30 -3.49 0.99
CA ALA A 176 -11.54 -4.55 0.31
C ALA A 176 -10.02 -4.58 0.52
N HIS A 177 -9.45 -3.63 1.25
CA HIS A 177 -8.00 -3.53 1.40
C HIS A 177 -7.56 -3.47 2.87
N SER A 178 -6.38 -4.01 3.14
CA SER A 178 -5.73 -3.91 4.44
C SER A 178 -5.27 -2.48 4.73
N CYS A 179 -4.97 -2.18 6.00
CA CYS A 179 -4.51 -0.88 6.44
C CYS A 179 -3.02 -0.63 6.12
N LEU A 180 -2.63 -0.75 4.84
CA LEU A 180 -1.28 -0.44 4.38
C LEU A 180 -0.86 0.96 4.81
N ILE A 181 -1.78 1.92 4.68
CA ILE A 181 -1.64 3.27 5.20
C ILE A 181 -2.21 3.29 6.63
N PRO A 182 -1.40 3.62 7.66
CA PRO A 182 -1.89 3.68 9.02
C PRO A 182 -2.98 4.74 9.19
N VAL A 183 -4.07 4.41 9.90
CA VAL A 183 -5.14 5.38 10.23
C VAL A 183 -4.60 6.65 10.91
N ALA A 184 -3.50 6.55 11.64
CA ALA A 184 -2.85 7.68 12.32
C ALA A 184 -2.27 8.74 11.35
N VAL A 185 -2.04 8.41 10.08
CA VAL A 185 -1.54 9.37 9.07
C VAL A 185 -2.64 9.94 8.19
N THR A 186 -3.84 9.35 8.24
CA THR A 186 -5.03 9.87 7.53
C THR A 186 -5.50 11.19 8.13
N LYS A 187 -6.13 12.06 7.32
CA LYS A 187 -6.59 13.40 7.70
C LYS A 187 -8.06 13.46 8.11
N ILE A 188 -8.75 12.32 8.07
CA ILE A 188 -10.14 12.10 8.44
C ILE A 188 -10.25 10.78 9.21
N ALA A 189 -11.28 10.62 10.04
CA ALA A 189 -11.54 9.31 10.63
C ALA A 189 -11.70 8.27 9.52
N THR A 190 -10.98 7.15 9.62
CA THR A 190 -10.99 6.11 8.60
C THR A 190 -11.32 4.76 9.22
N LEU A 191 -12.23 4.03 8.57
CA LEU A 191 -12.61 2.66 8.88
C LEU A 191 -12.21 1.77 7.70
N TYR A 192 -11.28 0.85 7.93
CA TYR A 192 -10.97 -0.20 6.97
C TYR A 192 -11.91 -1.39 7.16
N VAL A 193 -12.48 -1.86 6.05
CA VAL A 193 -13.26 -3.10 5.94
C VAL A 193 -12.56 -3.99 4.93
N PHE A 194 -12.00 -5.11 5.38
CA PHE A 194 -11.16 -5.96 4.51
C PHE A 194 -11.94 -6.75 3.48
N VAL A 195 -13.24 -6.97 3.73
CA VAL A 195 -14.13 -7.79 2.90
C VAL A 195 -13.58 -9.21 2.77
N SER A 196 -13.63 -9.97 3.87
CA SER A 196 -13.27 -11.39 3.86
C SER A 196 -14.23 -12.16 2.95
N ILE A 197 -13.69 -13.04 2.11
CA ILE A 197 -14.46 -13.85 1.16
C ILE A 197 -14.44 -15.31 1.60
N GLY A 198 -15.62 -15.86 1.87
CA GLY A 198 -15.84 -17.28 2.14
C GLY A 198 -15.72 -18.11 0.87
N ILE A 199 -15.03 -19.25 0.97
CA ILE A 199 -14.79 -20.20 -0.12
C ILE A 199 -14.94 -21.64 0.38
N ASP A 200 -14.97 -22.60 -0.54
CA ASP A 200 -15.01 -24.03 -0.23
C ASP A 200 -13.64 -24.52 0.29
N THR A 201 -13.46 -24.51 1.61
CA THR A 201 -12.20 -24.89 2.26
C THR A 201 -11.91 -26.39 2.16
N GLN A 202 -12.96 -27.21 2.05
CA GLN A 202 -12.81 -28.66 1.92
C GLN A 202 -12.24 -28.98 0.54
N HIS A 203 -12.84 -28.44 -0.52
CA HIS A 203 -12.31 -28.60 -1.87
C HIS A 203 -10.85 -28.13 -1.98
N LEU A 204 -10.51 -26.97 -1.41
CA LEU A 204 -9.12 -26.48 -1.39
C LEU A 204 -8.18 -27.48 -0.70
N THR A 205 -8.57 -27.99 0.46
CA THR A 205 -7.76 -28.96 1.21
C THR A 205 -7.57 -30.25 0.40
N ASP A 206 -8.64 -30.82 -0.13
CA ASP A 206 -8.60 -32.05 -0.93
C ASP A 206 -7.76 -31.87 -2.21
N THR A 207 -7.83 -30.69 -2.82
CA THR A 207 -7.01 -30.33 -3.97
C THR A 207 -5.53 -30.31 -3.59
N ILE A 208 -5.17 -29.72 -2.45
CA ILE A 208 -3.77 -29.71 -1.98
C ILE A 208 -3.30 -31.14 -1.70
N VAL A 209 -4.10 -31.92 -0.96
CA VAL A 209 -3.77 -33.31 -0.60
C VAL A 209 -3.55 -34.19 -1.83
N SER A 210 -4.34 -33.97 -2.89
CA SER A 210 -4.25 -34.76 -4.13
C SER A 210 -3.06 -34.40 -5.02
N ASN A 211 -2.48 -33.21 -4.88
CA ASN A 211 -1.48 -32.67 -5.83
C ASN A 211 -0.09 -32.49 -5.22
N PHE A 212 0.03 -32.40 -3.89
CA PHE A 212 1.30 -32.21 -3.21
C PHE A 212 1.66 -33.47 -2.40
N LYS A 213 2.95 -33.64 -2.11
CA LYS A 213 3.43 -34.79 -1.33
C LYS A 213 3.51 -34.41 0.15
N PRO A 214 3.04 -35.27 1.08
CA PRO A 214 3.29 -35.07 2.50
C PRO A 214 4.80 -34.89 2.79
N GLY A 215 5.11 -34.05 3.77
CA GLY A 215 6.47 -33.62 4.10
C GLY A 215 6.93 -32.36 3.36
N GLN A 216 6.25 -31.95 2.27
CA GLN A 216 6.56 -30.71 1.58
C GLN A 216 6.28 -29.48 2.46
N THR A 217 7.15 -28.49 2.31
CA THR A 217 7.05 -27.17 2.92
C THR A 217 6.38 -26.21 1.96
N ILE A 218 5.15 -25.83 2.28
CA ILE A 218 4.30 -25.00 1.41
C ILE A 218 4.19 -23.61 2.03
N ALA A 219 4.68 -22.59 1.33
CA ALA A 219 4.46 -21.20 1.67
C ALA A 219 3.10 -20.75 1.14
N MET A 220 2.12 -20.61 2.03
CA MET A 220 0.76 -20.19 1.68
C MET A 220 0.62 -18.68 1.77
N VAL A 221 0.24 -18.06 0.66
CA VAL A 221 0.03 -16.62 0.53
C VAL A 221 -1.29 -16.33 -0.18
N GLY A 222 -1.78 -15.10 -0.08
CA GLY A 222 -2.97 -14.65 -0.77
C GLY A 222 -3.14 -13.14 -0.59
N THR A 223 -4.26 -12.63 -1.06
CA THR A 223 -4.68 -11.27 -0.75
C THR A 223 -5.41 -11.23 0.60
N ILE A 224 -5.68 -10.03 1.12
CA ILE A 224 -6.33 -9.87 2.43
C ILE A 224 -7.71 -10.54 2.51
N GLN A 225 -8.43 -10.63 1.39
CA GLN A 225 -9.78 -11.20 1.33
C GLN A 225 -9.81 -12.69 1.70
N PHE A 226 -8.72 -13.42 1.44
CA PHE A 226 -8.62 -14.86 1.73
C PHE A 226 -7.77 -15.19 2.95
N ASN A 227 -7.30 -14.17 3.68
CA ASN A 227 -6.37 -14.34 4.79
C ASN A 227 -6.95 -15.24 5.90
N ALA A 228 -8.23 -15.05 6.25
CA ALA A 228 -8.93 -15.89 7.23
C ALA A 228 -8.93 -17.38 6.83
N THR A 229 -9.16 -17.68 5.54
CA THR A 229 -9.13 -19.04 5.02
C THR A 229 -7.74 -19.66 5.13
N ILE A 230 -6.69 -18.92 4.75
CA ILE A 230 -5.29 -19.39 4.84
C ILE A 230 -4.95 -19.83 6.27
N HIS A 231 -5.28 -18.99 7.26
CA HIS A 231 -5.03 -19.34 8.67
C HIS A 231 -5.95 -20.46 9.17
N GLY A 232 -7.19 -20.53 8.66
CA GLY A 232 -8.16 -21.56 9.03
C GLY A 232 -7.74 -22.97 8.60
N ILE A 233 -7.20 -23.13 7.38
CA ILE A 233 -6.82 -24.44 6.84
C ILE A 233 -5.39 -24.87 7.21
N ALA A 234 -4.51 -23.93 7.60
CA ALA A 234 -3.12 -24.25 7.91
C ALA A 234 -2.96 -25.34 9.00
N PRO A 235 -3.72 -25.35 10.13
CA PRO A 235 -3.68 -26.45 11.09
C PRO A 235 -4.17 -27.79 10.52
N GLN A 236 -5.15 -27.76 9.62
CA GLN A 236 -5.67 -28.99 8.98
C GLN A 236 -4.62 -29.60 8.06
N LEU A 237 -4.03 -28.80 7.18
CA LEU A 237 -2.95 -29.25 6.30
C LEU A 237 -1.71 -29.74 7.06
N ARG A 238 -1.40 -29.17 8.23
CA ARG A 238 -0.33 -29.71 9.09
C ARG A 238 -0.65 -31.11 9.62
N ARG A 239 -1.93 -31.44 9.87
CA ARG A 239 -2.35 -32.81 10.25
C ARG A 239 -2.25 -33.78 9.07
N GLU A 240 -2.48 -33.30 7.85
CA GLU A 240 -2.27 -34.07 6.61
C GLU A 240 -0.76 -34.29 6.29
N GLY A 241 0.15 -33.81 7.13
CA GLY A 241 1.58 -34.04 7.01
C GLY A 241 2.36 -32.98 6.24
N TYR A 242 1.78 -31.81 5.97
CA TYR A 242 2.47 -30.69 5.30
C TYR A 242 3.13 -29.71 6.29
N ASN A 243 4.28 -29.16 5.92
CA ASN A 243 4.91 -28.06 6.65
C ASN A 243 4.38 -26.71 6.14
N ILE A 244 3.21 -26.29 6.63
CA ILE A 244 2.58 -25.04 6.19
C ILE A 244 3.23 -23.81 6.84
N ILE A 245 3.76 -22.93 6.00
CA ILE A 245 4.28 -21.62 6.37
C ILE A 245 3.32 -20.53 5.89
N VAL A 246 2.99 -19.59 6.77
CA VAL A 246 2.20 -18.40 6.44
C VAL A 246 3.09 -17.18 6.68
N PRO A 247 3.85 -16.74 5.66
CA PRO A 247 4.94 -15.78 5.78
C PRO A 247 4.43 -14.36 6.06
N GLN A 248 5.30 -13.46 6.51
CA GLN A 248 4.93 -12.05 6.73
C GLN A 248 6.02 -11.11 6.25
N ILE A 249 5.62 -10.11 5.47
CA ILE A 249 6.45 -8.95 5.16
C ILE A 249 5.78 -7.71 5.75
N MET A 250 6.41 -7.11 6.77
CA MET A 250 5.80 -5.98 7.46
C MET A 250 5.69 -4.76 6.55
N PRO A 251 4.55 -4.04 6.58
CA PRO A 251 3.49 -4.12 7.61
C PRO A 251 2.28 -4.98 7.22
N LEU A 252 2.38 -5.80 6.17
CA LEU A 252 1.28 -6.65 5.74
C LEU A 252 0.97 -7.71 6.80
N SER A 253 -0.26 -8.23 6.76
CA SER A 253 -0.69 -9.33 7.61
C SER A 253 0.05 -10.62 7.24
N LYS A 254 0.12 -11.57 8.17
CA LYS A 254 0.66 -12.91 7.86
C LYS A 254 -0.15 -13.55 6.73
N GLY A 255 0.53 -14.03 5.70
CA GLY A 255 -0.05 -14.65 4.50
C GLY A 255 -0.50 -13.65 3.45
N GLU A 256 -0.42 -12.35 3.72
CA GLU A 256 -0.83 -11.32 2.77
C GLU A 256 0.34 -10.89 1.87
N ILE A 257 0.08 -10.79 0.57
CA ILE A 257 0.96 -10.14 -0.41
C ILE A 257 0.22 -9.06 -1.20
N LEU A 258 0.97 -8.06 -1.65
CA LEU A 258 0.52 -7.02 -2.57
C LEU A 258 1.24 -7.16 -3.92
N GLY A 259 0.69 -6.61 -4.99
CA GLY A 259 1.37 -6.59 -6.30
C GLY A 259 2.70 -5.84 -6.32
N CYS A 260 2.99 -5.07 -5.27
CA CYS A 260 4.20 -4.27 -5.09
C CYS A 260 5.06 -4.72 -3.89
N THR A 261 4.62 -5.70 -3.11
CA THR A 261 5.29 -6.09 -1.86
C THR A 261 4.99 -7.56 -1.53
N SER A 262 6.01 -8.41 -1.58
CA SER A 262 5.94 -9.85 -1.31
C SER A 262 7.15 -10.29 -0.48
N PRO A 263 7.02 -11.34 0.36
CA PRO A 263 8.14 -11.89 1.12
C PRO A 263 9.18 -12.55 0.19
N ARG A 264 10.43 -12.58 0.65
CA ARG A 264 11.53 -13.30 0.02
C ARG A 264 11.72 -14.66 0.70
N PHE A 265 11.94 -15.69 -0.10
CA PHE A 265 12.17 -17.07 0.33
C PHE A 265 13.58 -17.49 -0.09
N SER A 266 14.18 -18.38 0.69
CA SER A 266 15.45 -19.01 0.35
C SER A 266 15.16 -20.33 -0.32
N THR A 267 15.92 -20.66 -1.37
CA THR A 267 15.83 -21.99 -1.99
C THR A 267 16.86 -22.95 -1.39
N PRO A 268 16.60 -24.26 -1.36
CA PRO A 268 17.57 -25.26 -0.88
C PRO A 268 18.92 -25.28 -1.63
N LYS A 269 19.00 -24.65 -2.82
CA LYS A 269 20.22 -24.54 -3.64
C LYS A 269 21.15 -23.39 -3.23
N GLN A 270 20.70 -22.40 -2.45
CA GLN A 270 21.47 -21.22 -2.03
C GLN A 270 22.35 -21.47 -0.79
N LYS A 271 23.03 -22.62 -0.71
CA LYS A 271 23.82 -23.06 0.46
C LYS A 271 25.18 -22.36 0.66
N SER A 272 25.45 -21.22 0.03
CA SER A 272 26.78 -20.59 0.04
C SER A 272 26.78 -19.23 0.74
N GLU A 273 27.47 -19.19 1.87
CA GLU A 273 28.14 -18.05 2.54
C GLU A 273 27.63 -16.61 2.24
N SER A 274 26.80 -16.07 3.13
CA SER A 274 27.16 -14.95 4.04
C SER A 274 25.98 -14.02 4.42
N LEU A 275 26.06 -13.46 5.64
CA LEU A 275 25.52 -12.18 6.13
C LEU A 275 24.10 -12.06 6.76
N LEU A 276 24.04 -12.40 8.05
CA LEU A 276 23.61 -11.62 9.23
C LEU A 276 22.55 -10.47 9.11
N SER A 277 21.30 -10.74 9.56
CA SER A 277 20.66 -10.16 10.78
C SER A 277 19.12 -10.03 10.75
N SER A 278 18.49 -10.80 11.66
CA SER A 278 17.20 -10.60 12.38
C SER A 278 15.85 -10.53 11.65
N VAL A 279 15.04 -11.61 11.70
CA VAL A 279 13.58 -11.64 12.05
C VAL A 279 13.19 -13.05 12.55
N THR A 280 12.22 -13.11 13.47
CA THR A 280 11.79 -14.23 14.34
C THR A 280 10.92 -15.33 13.73
N ALA A 281 11.11 -16.53 14.32
CA ALA A 281 10.25 -17.74 14.39
C ALA A 281 10.06 -18.51 13.07
N ASN A 282 10.95 -19.48 12.86
CA ASN A 282 11.12 -20.40 11.71
C ASN A 282 11.99 -19.91 10.55
N ALA A 283 12.67 -18.77 10.69
CA ALA A 283 13.69 -18.34 9.75
C ALA A 283 15.06 -18.94 10.11
N THR A 284 15.84 -19.31 9.10
CA THR A 284 17.29 -19.51 9.25
C THR A 284 17.96 -18.19 9.66
N LYS A 285 19.26 -18.22 9.98
CA LYS A 285 20.05 -17.07 10.47
C LYS A 285 19.98 -15.81 9.57
N ASP A 286 19.46 -15.95 8.35
CA ASP A 286 19.42 -14.94 7.29
C ASP A 286 17.99 -14.39 6.99
N GLY A 287 16.97 -14.74 7.79
CA GLY A 287 15.59 -14.29 7.53
C GLY A 287 14.91 -15.01 6.35
N ALA A 288 15.66 -15.88 5.65
CA ALA A 288 15.22 -16.79 4.62
C ALA A 288 14.10 -17.74 5.09
N ILE A 289 12.88 -17.60 4.55
CA ILE A 289 11.85 -18.62 4.72
C ILE A 289 12.14 -19.74 3.72
N GLU A 290 12.47 -20.93 4.20
CA GLU A 290 12.65 -22.10 3.35
C GLU A 290 11.28 -22.66 2.97
N ALA A 291 11.06 -22.84 1.66
CA ALA A 291 9.84 -23.46 1.13
C ALA A 291 10.17 -24.26 -0.12
N ASP A 292 9.46 -25.37 -0.31
CA ASP A 292 9.55 -26.20 -1.52
C ASP A 292 8.71 -25.60 -2.65
N CYS A 293 7.58 -24.97 -2.30
CA CYS A 293 6.74 -24.25 -3.24
C CYS A 293 5.97 -23.11 -2.56
N LEU A 294 5.49 -22.18 -3.38
CA LEU A 294 4.55 -21.13 -3.03
C LEU A 294 3.16 -21.54 -3.52
N LEU A 295 2.16 -21.46 -2.64
CA LEU A 295 0.75 -21.65 -2.97
C LEU A 295 -0.01 -20.35 -2.72
N TYR A 296 -0.41 -19.69 -3.81
CA TYR A 296 -1.22 -18.48 -3.79
C TYR A 296 -2.71 -18.84 -3.84
N LEU A 297 -3.47 -18.37 -2.85
CA LEU A 297 -4.92 -18.45 -2.81
C LEU A 297 -5.52 -17.13 -3.31
N GLY A 298 -6.15 -17.19 -4.48
CA GLY A 298 -6.83 -16.05 -5.08
C GLY A 298 -6.99 -16.17 -6.58
N ASP A 299 -7.80 -15.29 -7.13
CA ASP A 299 -7.90 -15.09 -8.57
C ASP A 299 -6.78 -14.15 -9.08
N GLY A 300 -6.68 -14.09 -10.42
CA GLY A 300 -5.70 -13.27 -11.11
C GLY A 300 -4.25 -13.68 -10.86
N ARG A 301 -3.34 -13.01 -11.58
CA ARG A 301 -1.89 -13.24 -11.46
C ARG A 301 -1.14 -12.05 -10.86
N PHE A 302 -1.71 -10.85 -10.86
CA PHE A 302 -1.04 -9.63 -10.42
C PHE A 302 -0.33 -9.75 -9.06
N HIS A 303 -1.00 -10.24 -8.02
CA HIS A 303 -0.39 -10.41 -6.70
C HIS A 303 0.65 -11.54 -6.67
N LEU A 304 0.32 -12.68 -7.27
CA LEU A 304 1.21 -13.82 -7.40
C LEU A 304 2.51 -13.47 -8.14
N GLU A 305 2.42 -12.69 -9.22
CA GLU A 305 3.57 -12.23 -10.00
C GLU A 305 4.54 -11.43 -9.13
N SER A 306 4.07 -10.65 -8.15
CA SER A 306 4.97 -10.00 -7.19
C SER A 306 5.78 -11.02 -6.40
N ALA A 307 5.18 -12.14 -5.99
CA ALA A 307 5.91 -13.21 -5.32
C ALA A 307 6.84 -13.96 -6.27
N GLN A 308 6.41 -14.21 -7.51
CA GLN A 308 7.24 -14.87 -8.53
C GLN A 308 8.45 -14.03 -8.93
N ILE A 309 8.29 -12.72 -9.16
CA ILE A 309 9.39 -11.80 -9.50
C ILE A 309 10.45 -11.80 -8.39
N HIS A 310 10.00 -11.76 -7.14
CA HIS A 310 10.88 -11.71 -5.97
C HIS A 310 11.53 -13.08 -5.65
N ASN A 311 10.96 -14.17 -6.17
CA ASN A 311 11.36 -15.55 -5.87
C ASN A 311 11.35 -16.42 -7.15
N PRO A 312 12.22 -16.12 -8.13
CA PRO A 312 12.17 -16.75 -9.45
C PRO A 312 12.44 -18.26 -9.44
N HIS A 313 13.14 -18.74 -8.42
CA HIS A 313 13.53 -20.14 -8.27
C HIS A 313 12.52 -20.99 -7.48
N LEU A 314 11.47 -20.38 -6.92
CA LEU A 314 10.47 -21.06 -6.10
C LEU A 314 9.26 -21.47 -6.98
N PRO A 315 8.98 -22.78 -7.15
CA PRO A 315 7.79 -23.24 -7.86
C PRO A 315 6.53 -22.61 -7.27
N SER A 316 5.71 -22.04 -8.13
CA SER A 316 4.58 -21.22 -7.72
C SER A 316 3.28 -21.81 -8.26
N TYR A 317 2.31 -22.00 -7.37
CA TYR A 317 1.01 -22.55 -7.69
C TYR A 317 -0.08 -21.57 -7.32
N ARG A 318 -1.13 -21.49 -8.13
CA ARG A 318 -2.32 -20.70 -7.84
C ARG A 318 -3.52 -21.61 -7.70
N TYR A 319 -4.21 -21.50 -6.58
CA TYR A 319 -5.57 -22.00 -6.44
C TYR A 319 -6.56 -20.85 -6.58
N ASP A 320 -7.37 -20.93 -7.63
CA ASP A 320 -8.46 -20.01 -7.90
C ASP A 320 -9.75 -20.54 -7.25
N PRO A 321 -10.29 -19.89 -6.20
CA PRO A 321 -11.46 -20.41 -5.49
C PRO A 321 -12.77 -20.29 -6.28
N TYR A 322 -12.81 -19.47 -7.33
CA TYR A 322 -14.01 -19.29 -8.15
C TYR A 322 -14.09 -20.36 -9.22
N SER A 323 -12.99 -20.57 -9.96
CA SER A 323 -12.93 -21.64 -10.97
C SER A 323 -12.59 -23.01 -10.37
N ARG A 324 -12.20 -23.07 -9.10
CA ARG A 324 -11.78 -24.27 -8.35
C ARG A 324 -10.60 -24.99 -9.00
N ARG A 325 -9.67 -24.24 -9.58
CA ARG A 325 -8.52 -24.78 -10.32
C ARG A 325 -7.22 -24.50 -9.59
N LEU A 326 -6.43 -25.55 -9.40
CA LEU A 326 -5.01 -25.45 -9.07
C LEU A 326 -4.20 -25.41 -10.38
N THR A 327 -3.31 -24.45 -10.49
CA THR A 327 -2.46 -24.25 -11.68
C THR A 327 -1.02 -24.02 -11.25
N HIS A 328 -0.08 -24.57 -12.01
CA HIS A 328 1.34 -24.24 -11.87
C HIS A 328 1.62 -23.00 -12.72
N GLU A 329 2.04 -21.92 -12.07
CA GLU A 329 2.18 -20.60 -12.66
C GLU A 329 3.66 -20.29 -12.84
N THR A 330 4.02 -19.77 -14.02
CA THR A 330 5.39 -19.34 -14.35
C THR A 330 5.41 -17.85 -14.66
N TYR A 331 6.60 -17.25 -14.68
CA TYR A 331 6.79 -15.84 -15.04
C TYR A 331 7.97 -15.72 -16.00
N ALA A 332 7.88 -14.79 -16.96
CA ALA A 332 8.91 -14.58 -17.96
C ALA A 332 10.05 -13.70 -17.40
N HIS A 333 10.80 -14.22 -16.42
CA HIS A 333 11.81 -13.43 -15.71
C HIS A 333 12.90 -12.88 -16.63
N THR A 334 13.38 -13.68 -17.59
CA THR A 334 14.44 -13.25 -18.53
C THR A 334 13.98 -12.07 -19.38
N GLU A 335 12.74 -12.10 -19.88
CA GLU A 335 12.15 -11.00 -20.65
C GLU A 335 12.00 -9.76 -19.78
N MET A 336 11.42 -9.91 -18.58
CA MET A 336 11.27 -8.80 -17.65
C MET A 336 12.63 -8.17 -17.30
N TYR A 337 13.64 -8.98 -16.94
CA TYR A 337 14.96 -8.49 -16.57
C TYR A 337 15.63 -7.76 -17.74
N SER A 338 15.52 -8.29 -18.97
CA SER A 338 16.03 -7.64 -20.18
C SER A 338 15.37 -6.27 -20.42
N LEU A 339 14.04 -6.20 -20.36
CA LEU A 339 13.29 -4.96 -20.54
C LEU A 339 13.65 -3.92 -19.48
N ARG A 340 13.73 -4.33 -18.19
CA ARG A 340 14.07 -3.42 -17.09
C ARG A 340 15.53 -2.96 -17.15
N ALA A 341 16.47 -3.85 -17.48
CA ALA A 341 17.88 -3.50 -17.63
C ALA A 341 18.08 -2.49 -18.78
N SER A 342 17.44 -2.73 -19.93
CA SER A 342 17.46 -1.81 -21.06
C SER A 342 16.90 -0.42 -20.72
N ALA A 343 15.81 -0.37 -19.94
CA ALA A 343 15.25 0.90 -19.46
C ALA A 343 16.23 1.67 -18.55
N ILE A 344 16.90 0.97 -17.62
CA ILE A 344 17.92 1.54 -16.74
C ILE A 344 19.12 2.06 -17.54
N ASP A 345 19.64 1.27 -18.48
CA ASP A 345 20.79 1.66 -19.31
C ASP A 345 20.46 2.81 -20.26
N SER A 346 19.22 2.89 -20.73
CA SER A 346 18.74 4.04 -21.49
C SER A 346 18.67 5.29 -20.61
N ALA A 347 18.15 5.17 -19.38
CA ALA A 347 18.07 6.28 -18.43
C ALA A 347 19.44 6.79 -17.96
N ARG A 348 20.46 5.91 -17.86
CA ARG A 348 21.86 6.32 -17.56
C ARG A 348 22.42 7.35 -18.53
N LYS A 349 21.91 7.38 -19.77
CA LYS A 349 22.33 8.31 -20.83
C LYS A 349 21.50 9.60 -20.87
N ALA A 350 20.41 9.66 -20.09
CA ALA A 350 19.47 10.77 -20.12
C ALA A 350 20.04 12.02 -19.45
N ARG A 351 19.95 13.16 -20.15
CA ARG A 351 20.43 14.47 -19.72
C ARG A 351 19.38 15.28 -18.98
N LYS A 352 18.11 14.94 -19.12
CA LYS A 352 16.99 15.59 -18.44
C LYS A 352 15.98 14.55 -17.97
N TRP A 353 15.69 14.59 -16.68
CA TRP A 353 14.82 13.62 -16.03
C TRP A 353 13.46 14.23 -15.68
N GLY A 354 12.43 13.40 -15.61
CA GLY A 354 11.12 13.76 -15.10
C GLY A 354 10.82 12.96 -13.85
N LEU A 355 10.41 13.64 -12.78
CA LEU A 355 10.02 13.02 -11.51
C LEU A 355 8.51 13.18 -11.33
N ILE A 356 7.80 12.05 -11.28
CA ILE A 356 6.35 12.01 -11.12
C ILE A 356 6.06 11.64 -9.68
N LEU A 357 5.37 12.52 -8.95
CA LEU A 357 4.81 12.18 -7.64
C LEU A 357 3.35 11.72 -7.83
N GLY A 358 3.07 10.45 -7.49
CA GLY A 358 1.72 9.89 -7.57
C GLY A 358 0.76 10.59 -6.61
N ALA A 359 -0.29 11.22 -7.15
CA ALA A 359 -1.29 11.94 -6.39
C ALA A 359 -2.56 11.12 -6.08
N LEU A 360 -2.66 9.89 -6.62
CA LEU A 360 -3.78 9.00 -6.32
C LEU A 360 -3.65 8.42 -4.91
N GLY A 361 -4.56 8.84 -4.03
CA GLY A 361 -4.57 8.50 -2.61
C GLY A 361 -3.23 8.82 -1.94
N ARG A 362 -2.50 7.78 -1.56
CA ARG A 362 -1.25 7.84 -0.78
C ARG A 362 -0.09 7.10 -1.46
N GLN A 363 -0.17 6.88 -2.78
CA GLN A 363 0.90 6.18 -3.52
C GLN A 363 2.22 6.94 -3.55
N GLY A 364 2.16 8.27 -3.67
CA GLY A 364 3.34 9.12 -3.73
C GLY A 364 4.02 9.30 -2.37
N ASN A 365 5.34 9.23 -2.35
CA ASN A 365 6.16 9.54 -1.18
C ASN A 365 7.05 10.78 -1.45
N PRO A 366 6.75 11.94 -0.85
CA PRO A 366 7.54 13.16 -1.05
C PRO A 366 9.01 13.05 -0.60
N HIS A 367 9.32 12.18 0.37
CA HIS A 367 10.68 11.95 0.82
C HIS A 367 11.48 11.14 -0.20
N THR A 368 10.86 10.12 -0.83
CA THR A 368 11.46 9.40 -1.96
C THR A 368 11.69 10.31 -3.17
N LEU A 369 10.74 11.20 -3.46
CA LEU A 369 10.93 12.24 -4.48
C LEU A 369 12.15 13.11 -4.16
N THR A 370 12.24 13.61 -2.92
CA THR A 370 13.35 14.47 -2.48
C THR A 370 14.70 13.72 -2.53
N LEU A 371 14.72 12.45 -2.13
CA LEU A 371 15.89 11.59 -2.20
C LEU A 371 16.48 11.54 -3.61
N ILE A 372 15.63 11.23 -4.60
CA ILE A 372 16.05 11.11 -6.01
C ILE A 372 16.39 12.49 -6.59
N GLU A 373 15.62 13.53 -6.25
CA GLU A 373 15.89 14.91 -6.65
C GLU A 373 17.28 15.37 -6.17
N ASN A 374 17.68 15.05 -4.94
CA ASN A 374 19.00 15.41 -4.40
C ASN A 374 20.14 14.74 -5.19
N HIS A 375 19.99 13.46 -5.54
CA HIS A 375 20.99 12.75 -6.35
C HIS A 375 21.11 13.33 -7.76
N LEU A 376 19.99 13.69 -8.40
CA LEU A 376 20.02 14.36 -9.71
C LEU A 376 20.68 15.74 -9.62
N LYS A 377 20.34 16.54 -8.60
CA LYS A 377 20.95 17.86 -8.35
C LYS A 377 22.45 17.78 -8.11
N SER A 378 22.92 16.82 -7.31
CA SER A 378 24.35 16.62 -7.03
C SER A 378 25.19 16.38 -8.27
N ARG A 379 24.56 15.92 -9.37
CA ARG A 379 25.19 15.63 -10.67
C ARG A 379 24.93 16.70 -11.72
N GLY A 380 24.25 17.79 -11.36
CA GLY A 380 23.84 18.83 -12.29
C GLY A 380 22.84 18.36 -13.35
N ILE A 381 22.09 17.27 -13.09
CA ILE A 381 21.08 16.76 -14.03
C ILE A 381 19.77 17.52 -13.80
N PRO A 382 19.26 18.30 -14.77
CA PRO A 382 17.98 18.99 -14.64
C PRO A 382 16.82 18.00 -14.53
N CYS A 383 15.85 18.34 -13.66
CA CYS A 383 14.65 17.53 -13.50
C CYS A 383 13.35 18.35 -13.55
N LEU A 384 12.36 17.86 -14.29
CA LEU A 384 10.97 18.35 -14.26
C LEU A 384 10.21 17.58 -13.17
N LYS A 385 9.51 18.27 -12.28
CA LYS A 385 8.63 17.64 -11.28
C LYS A 385 7.17 17.81 -11.69
N ILE A 386 6.39 16.73 -11.62
CA ILE A 386 4.96 16.75 -11.91
C ILE A 386 4.18 15.89 -10.91
N LEU A 387 2.96 16.32 -10.58
CA LEU A 387 2.00 15.51 -9.83
C LEU A 387 0.99 14.92 -10.81
N LEU A 388 0.76 13.61 -10.73
CA LEU A 388 -0.23 12.92 -11.56
C LEU A 388 -0.99 11.92 -10.70
N SER A 389 -2.32 11.94 -10.74
CA SER A 389 -3.14 10.87 -10.15
C SER A 389 -2.99 9.58 -10.96
N GLU A 390 -3.10 9.69 -12.27
CA GLU A 390 -2.93 8.56 -13.20
C GLU A 390 -1.84 8.86 -14.23
N ILE A 391 -0.97 7.87 -14.45
CA ILE A 391 0.20 7.97 -15.31
C ILE A 391 -0.09 7.21 -16.61
N PHE A 392 -0.26 7.96 -17.70
CA PHE A 392 -0.56 7.41 -19.02
C PHE A 392 0.53 7.73 -20.04
N PRO A 393 0.82 6.82 -21.00
CA PRO A 393 1.81 7.06 -22.04
C PRO A 393 1.62 8.37 -22.80
N GLY A 394 0.39 8.65 -23.24
CA GLY A 394 0.08 9.88 -23.99
C GLY A 394 0.39 11.17 -23.22
N LYS A 395 0.10 11.22 -21.91
CA LYS A 395 0.42 12.39 -21.07
C LYS A 395 1.93 12.62 -21.00
N LEU A 396 2.72 11.56 -20.78
CA LEU A 396 4.18 11.70 -20.69
C LEU A 396 4.84 12.00 -22.04
N GLN A 397 4.27 11.51 -23.14
CA GLN A 397 4.76 11.79 -24.49
C GLN A 397 4.79 13.30 -24.80
N LEU A 398 3.76 14.05 -24.39
CA LEU A 398 3.68 15.51 -24.59
C LEU A 398 4.82 16.27 -23.92
N MET A 399 5.37 15.74 -22.83
CA MET A 399 6.48 16.33 -22.07
C MET A 399 7.85 15.75 -22.48
N SER A 400 7.84 14.64 -23.21
CA SER A 400 9.04 13.97 -23.72
C SER A 400 9.46 14.45 -25.10
N ALA A 401 8.52 15.01 -25.87
CA ALA A 401 8.77 15.55 -27.21
C ALA A 401 9.60 16.84 -27.16
N THR A 402 10.61 16.90 -28.02
CA THR A 402 11.40 18.10 -28.31
C THR A 402 10.54 19.17 -28.98
N LYS A 403 11.04 20.40 -28.97
CA LYS A 403 10.41 21.53 -29.66
C LYS A 403 10.19 21.27 -31.16
N GLU A 404 11.13 20.60 -31.81
CA GLU A 404 11.02 20.22 -33.23
C GLU A 404 9.95 19.15 -33.46
N GLU A 405 9.89 18.12 -32.61
CA GLU A 405 8.86 17.08 -32.70
C GLU A 405 7.46 17.66 -32.49
N LYS A 406 7.30 18.61 -31.55
CA LYS A 406 6.03 19.31 -31.32
C LYS A 406 5.61 20.17 -32.51
N LYS A 407 6.55 20.89 -33.13
CA LYS A 407 6.28 21.64 -34.37
C LYS A 407 5.83 20.72 -35.51
N LYS A 408 6.51 19.58 -35.71
CA LYS A 408 6.14 18.59 -36.74
C LYS A 408 4.77 17.95 -36.48
N ALA A 409 4.35 17.85 -35.22
CA ALA A 409 3.04 17.34 -34.84
C ALA A 409 1.90 18.40 -34.89
N GLY A 410 2.17 19.62 -35.38
CA GLY A 410 1.17 20.69 -35.47
C GLY A 410 0.81 21.34 -34.12
N MET A 411 1.61 21.13 -33.08
CA MET A 411 1.37 21.67 -31.73
C MET A 411 2.13 22.98 -31.52
N GLU A 412 1.83 24.01 -32.30
CA GLU A 412 2.59 25.28 -32.34
C GLU A 412 2.61 26.02 -30.99
N GLU A 413 1.47 26.10 -30.31
CA GLU A 413 1.35 26.76 -28.99
C GLU A 413 2.18 26.03 -27.92
N ALA A 414 2.13 24.69 -27.89
CA ALA A 414 2.92 23.87 -26.98
C ALA A 414 4.43 23.89 -27.31
N ALA A 415 4.80 24.13 -28.58
CA ALA A 415 6.19 24.27 -29.01
C ALA A 415 6.77 25.65 -28.63
N SER A 416 5.96 26.70 -28.62
CA SER A 416 6.41 28.06 -28.26
C SER A 416 6.88 28.17 -26.81
N HIS A 417 6.32 27.35 -25.91
CA HIS A 417 6.65 27.30 -24.47
C HIS A 417 7.59 26.12 -24.10
N ALA A 418 8.01 25.31 -25.07
CA ALA A 418 8.87 24.16 -24.81
C ALA A 418 10.36 24.57 -24.74
N ASP A 419 11.06 24.06 -23.74
CA ASP A 419 12.52 24.01 -23.67
C ASP A 419 13.07 23.13 -24.80
N ASP A 420 14.31 23.39 -25.24
CA ASP A 420 14.94 22.75 -26.39
C ASP A 420 15.20 21.24 -26.17
N GLY A 421 15.17 20.77 -24.91
CA GLY A 421 15.21 19.36 -24.52
C GLY A 421 13.96 18.89 -23.79
N GLY A 422 13.23 17.93 -24.39
CA GLY A 422 12.16 17.18 -23.72
C GLY A 422 12.70 16.27 -22.60
N VAL A 423 11.80 15.71 -21.77
CA VAL A 423 12.21 14.73 -20.77
C VAL A 423 12.70 13.45 -21.46
N GLU A 424 13.90 12.98 -21.09
CA GLU A 424 14.56 11.82 -21.71
C GLU A 424 14.39 10.54 -20.88
N ALA A 425 14.14 10.65 -19.56
CA ALA A 425 13.82 9.53 -18.68
C ALA A 425 12.83 9.95 -17.58
N TRP A 426 11.90 9.06 -17.22
CA TRP A 426 10.91 9.29 -16.19
C TRP A 426 11.14 8.39 -14.98
N VAL A 427 10.93 8.94 -13.79
CA VAL A 427 10.83 8.19 -12.55
C VAL A 427 9.42 8.37 -12.01
N GLN A 428 8.69 7.27 -11.86
CA GLN A 428 7.43 7.29 -11.14
C GLN A 428 7.68 7.00 -9.66
N ILE A 429 7.28 7.94 -8.80
CA ILE A 429 7.20 7.78 -7.35
C ILE A 429 5.72 7.55 -7.04
N ALA A 430 5.22 6.39 -7.44
CA ALA A 430 3.82 5.95 -7.34
C ALA A 430 3.78 4.41 -7.25
N CYS A 431 2.86 3.74 -7.98
CA CYS A 431 2.80 2.29 -8.06
C CYS A 431 3.99 1.69 -8.84
N PRO A 432 4.84 0.84 -8.22
CA PRO A 432 6.02 0.25 -8.88
C PRO A 432 5.69 -0.69 -10.04
N ARG A 433 4.46 -1.20 -10.11
CA ARG A 433 4.00 -2.07 -11.20
C ARG A 433 3.81 -1.35 -12.52
N LEU A 434 3.66 -0.02 -12.52
CA LEU A 434 3.56 0.76 -13.77
C LEU A 434 4.81 0.62 -14.64
N SER A 435 6.00 0.70 -14.04
CA SER A 435 7.24 0.51 -14.77
C SER A 435 7.47 -0.95 -15.16
N ILE A 436 7.14 -1.89 -14.28
CA ILE A 436 7.36 -3.33 -14.53
C ILE A 436 6.45 -3.84 -15.65
N ASP A 437 5.14 -3.61 -15.55
CA ASP A 437 4.14 -4.19 -16.44
C ASP A 437 3.90 -3.36 -17.70
N TRP A 438 4.05 -2.03 -17.61
CA TRP A 438 3.67 -1.11 -18.68
C TRP A 438 4.83 -0.27 -19.19
N GLY A 439 6.04 -0.44 -18.65
CA GLY A 439 7.19 0.41 -18.99
C GLY A 439 7.53 0.46 -20.48
N TYR A 440 7.29 -0.65 -21.21
CA TYR A 440 7.50 -0.72 -22.67
C TYR A 440 6.52 0.14 -23.48
N ALA A 441 5.36 0.50 -22.91
CA ALA A 441 4.35 1.30 -23.59
C ALA A 441 4.69 2.80 -23.57
N PHE A 442 5.70 3.21 -22.80
CA PHE A 442 6.13 4.60 -22.71
C PHE A 442 7.23 4.91 -23.75
N PRO A 443 7.19 6.08 -24.40
CA PRO A 443 8.17 6.45 -25.43
C PRO A 443 9.58 6.72 -24.87
N ARG A 444 9.68 6.96 -23.56
CA ARG A 444 10.92 7.17 -22.81
C ARG A 444 10.92 6.20 -21.62
N PRO A 445 12.10 5.77 -21.14
CA PRO A 445 12.18 4.82 -20.04
C PRO A 445 11.43 5.35 -18.81
N LEU A 446 10.46 4.57 -18.33
CA LEU A 446 9.75 4.80 -17.08
C LEU A 446 10.33 3.88 -16.01
N LEU A 447 10.94 4.46 -14.99
CA LEU A 447 11.62 3.75 -13.91
C LEU A 447 10.82 3.80 -12.61
N SER A 448 10.90 2.74 -11.81
CA SER A 448 10.56 2.78 -10.40
C SER A 448 11.61 3.56 -9.59
N PRO A 449 11.31 3.93 -8.33
CA PRO A 449 12.29 4.61 -7.49
C PRO A 449 13.55 3.76 -7.24
N TYR A 450 13.40 2.43 -7.15
CA TYR A 450 14.54 1.52 -7.01
C TYR A 450 15.43 1.57 -8.25
N GLU A 451 14.83 1.44 -9.43
CA GLU A 451 15.56 1.44 -10.70
C GLU A 451 16.24 2.78 -10.97
N ALA A 452 15.61 3.89 -10.59
CA ALA A 452 16.22 5.22 -10.65
C ALA A 452 17.49 5.29 -9.79
N LEU A 453 17.46 4.76 -8.56
CA LEU A 453 18.64 4.71 -7.70
C LEU A 453 19.73 3.77 -8.26
N VAL A 454 19.36 2.70 -8.96
CA VAL A 454 20.31 1.83 -9.68
C VAL A 454 20.92 2.52 -10.91
N ALA A 455 20.09 3.23 -11.70
CA ALA A 455 20.56 4.02 -12.83
C ALA A 455 21.51 5.13 -12.38
N LEU A 456 21.22 5.74 -11.23
CA LEU A 456 22.09 6.70 -10.58
C LEU A 456 23.25 6.02 -9.82
N GLY A 457 23.40 4.71 -9.78
CA GLY A 457 24.53 4.07 -9.06
C GLY A 457 24.56 4.34 -7.55
N VAL A 458 23.42 4.69 -6.96
CA VAL A 458 23.22 4.81 -5.50
C VAL A 458 22.90 3.45 -4.88
N ARG A 459 22.23 2.58 -5.65
CA ARG A 459 21.97 1.18 -5.29
C ARG A 459 22.59 0.26 -6.32
N GLU A 460 22.99 -0.92 -5.87
CA GLU A 460 23.47 -1.98 -6.75
C GLU A 460 22.29 -2.66 -7.45
N GLY A 461 22.47 -2.97 -8.74
CA GLY A 461 21.48 -3.69 -9.56
C GLY A 461 22.00 -5.05 -9.99
N LYS A 462 22.53 -5.88 -9.08
CA LYS A 462 23.24 -7.13 -9.41
C LYS A 462 22.43 -8.11 -10.28
N TRP A 463 21.10 -8.10 -10.16
CA TRP A 463 20.20 -8.88 -11.02
C TRP A 463 20.36 -8.56 -12.53
N MET A 464 20.87 -7.37 -12.88
CA MET A 464 21.15 -6.97 -14.26
C MET A 464 22.32 -7.76 -14.87
N GLU A 465 23.26 -8.27 -14.07
CA GLU A 465 24.38 -9.08 -14.58
C GLU A 465 23.88 -10.40 -15.18
N SER A 466 22.85 -10.99 -14.56
CA SER A 466 22.19 -12.19 -15.06
C SER A 466 21.33 -11.89 -16.29
N ALA A 467 20.72 -10.71 -16.35
CA ALA A 467 19.95 -10.25 -17.50
C ALA A 467 20.78 -10.26 -18.80
N GLY A 468 22.04 -9.82 -18.73
CA GLY A 468 22.96 -9.82 -19.87
C GLY A 468 23.36 -11.21 -20.38
N LYS A 469 23.15 -12.26 -19.57
CA LYS A 469 23.43 -13.66 -19.90
C LYS A 469 22.20 -14.47 -20.31
N GLY A 470 21.00 -13.87 -20.22
CA GLY A 470 19.73 -14.58 -20.48
C GLY A 470 19.34 -15.57 -19.38
N GLU A 471 19.95 -15.48 -18.20
CA GLU A 471 19.78 -16.41 -17.09
C GLU A 471 19.25 -15.68 -15.84
N ILE A 472 18.78 -16.44 -14.85
CA ILE A 472 18.40 -15.90 -13.54
C ILE A 472 19.43 -16.32 -12.50
N GLY A 473 20.17 -15.33 -11.97
CA GLY A 473 21.17 -15.54 -10.93
C GLY A 473 20.59 -15.64 -9.52
N GLU A 474 21.47 -15.59 -8.53
CA GLU A 474 21.09 -15.62 -7.11
C GLU A 474 20.51 -14.27 -6.63
N GLU A 475 20.98 -13.18 -7.24
CA GLU A 475 20.49 -11.83 -6.98
C GLU A 475 19.27 -11.55 -7.86
N VAL A 476 18.20 -11.07 -7.24
CA VAL A 476 16.88 -10.99 -7.86
C VAL A 476 16.32 -9.56 -7.80
N TYR A 477 15.42 -9.24 -8.72
CA TYR A 477 14.68 -7.99 -8.71
C TYR A 477 13.79 -7.91 -7.45
N PRO A 478 13.91 -6.86 -6.61
CA PRO A 478 13.18 -6.78 -5.35
C PRO A 478 11.71 -6.39 -5.56
N MET A 479 10.82 -7.04 -4.82
CA MET A 479 9.41 -6.65 -4.71
C MET A 479 9.06 -6.37 -3.24
N ASP A 480 9.70 -5.35 -2.67
CA ASP A 480 9.62 -4.97 -1.25
C ASP A 480 9.25 -3.49 -1.06
N PHE A 481 8.57 -2.88 -2.04
CA PHE A 481 8.40 -1.43 -2.12
C PHE A 481 7.78 -0.80 -0.87
N TYR A 482 6.75 -1.42 -0.26
CA TYR A 482 6.15 -0.97 1.00
C TYR A 482 6.59 -1.75 2.23
N ALA A 483 7.66 -2.55 2.11
CA ALA A 483 8.30 -3.14 3.28
C ALA A 483 8.78 -2.05 4.24
N LYS A 484 9.13 -2.42 5.46
CA LYS A 484 9.53 -1.47 6.51
C LYS A 484 10.62 -0.48 6.06
N GLU A 485 11.63 -0.97 5.35
CA GLU A 485 12.75 -0.18 4.81
C GLU A 485 12.59 0.10 3.29
N GLY A 486 11.40 -0.15 2.75
CA GLY A 486 11.07 0.01 1.34
C GLY A 486 10.89 1.47 0.93
N LEU A 487 11.11 1.76 -0.35
CA LEU A 487 11.07 3.12 -0.91
C LEU A 487 9.68 3.76 -0.93
N GLY A 488 8.61 3.00 -0.71
CA GLY A 488 7.26 3.55 -0.45
C GLY A 488 7.15 4.19 0.93
N ARG A 489 8.06 3.88 1.86
CA ARG A 489 8.04 4.32 3.27
C ARG A 489 9.20 5.23 3.68
N THR A 490 10.00 5.70 2.73
CA THR A 490 11.09 6.66 2.97
C THR A 490 10.62 7.80 3.87
N THR A 491 11.46 8.16 4.84
CA THR A 491 11.22 9.17 5.84
C THR A 491 12.21 10.33 5.70
N VAL A 492 11.98 11.40 6.46
CA VAL A 492 12.89 12.56 6.50
C VAL A 492 14.32 12.17 6.93
N SER A 493 14.48 11.20 7.84
CA SER A 493 15.82 10.77 8.27
C SER A 493 16.61 10.11 7.14
N ASP A 494 15.94 9.33 6.29
CA ASP A 494 16.60 8.59 5.21
C ASP A 494 17.17 9.53 4.15
N VAL A 495 16.51 10.66 3.93
CA VAL A 495 16.97 11.72 3.00
C VAL A 495 18.19 12.47 3.55
N LYS A 496 18.26 12.71 4.87
CA LYS A 496 19.32 13.50 5.49
C LYS A 496 20.68 12.79 5.54
N VAL A 497 20.68 11.47 5.57
CA VAL A 497 21.91 10.66 5.68
C VAL A 497 22.70 10.64 4.37
N GLN A 498 22.08 11.04 3.25
CA GLN A 498 22.70 10.98 1.90
C GLN A 498 23.09 12.34 1.30
N ALA A 499 22.94 13.43 2.06
CA ALA A 499 23.25 14.80 1.61
C ALA A 499 24.69 15.21 1.87
#